data_AF-A0A7V5DAX8-F1
#
_entry.id   AF-A0A7V5DAX8-F1
#
_cell.length_a   1.000
_cell.length_b   1.000
_cell.length_c   1.000
_cell.angle_alpha   90.00
_cell.angle_beta   90.00
_cell.angle_gamma   90.00
#
_symmetry.space_group_name_H-M   'P 1'
#
loop_
_entity.id
_entity.type
_entity.pdbx_description
1 polymer ?
#
loop_
_entity_poly.entity_id
_entity_poly.type
_entity_poly.pdbx_seq_one_letter_code
_entity_poly.pdbx_strand_id
1 'polypeptide(L)' 'MQNITATLINLYHVCHRELWLHANEIRMEHTSDLVAEGKLIGDTSYERRSDKYTQVELDGIK' A
#
# COMPACT_ATOMS: atom_id res chain seq x y z
N MET A 1 10.82 8.49 20.31
CA MET A 1 9.73 7.50 20.45
C MET A 1 8.97 7.53 19.14
N GLN A 2 8.95 6.43 18.38
CA GLN A 2 8.21 6.37 17.10
C GLN A 2 6.71 6.46 17.40
N ASN A 3 6.00 7.35 16.71
CA ASN A 3 4.55 7.48 16.89
C ASN A 3 3.84 6.33 16.18
N ILE A 4 2.99 5.60 16.89
CA ILE A 4 2.21 4.50 16.32
C ILE A 4 1.12 5.10 15.43
N THR A 5 1.19 4.84 14.12
CA THR A 5 0.18 5.26 13.14
C THR A 5 -0.71 4.07 12.72
N ALA A 6 -1.88 4.36 12.16
CA ALA A 6 -2.77 3.34 11.60
C ALA A 6 -2.07 2.46 10.55
N THR A 7 -1.15 3.04 9.77
CA THR A 7 -0.32 2.31 8.80
C THR A 7 0.54 1.24 9.47
N LEU A 8 1.19 1.55 10.60
CA LEU A 8 2.00 0.57 11.33
C LEU A 8 1.11 -0.55 11.91
N ILE A 9 -0.09 -0.23 12.38
CA ILE A 9 -1.05 -1.23 12.86
C ILE A 9 -1.48 -2.16 11.71
N ASN A 10 -1.78 -1.61 10.53
CA ASN A 10 -2.12 -2.40 9.35
C ASN A 10 -0.95 -3.32 8.93
N LEU A 11 0.26 -2.77 8.84
CA LEU A 11 1.46 -3.54 8.48
C LEU A 11 1.80 -4.62 9.49
N TYR A 12 1.48 -4.43 10.78
CA TYR A 12 1.63 -5.49 11.79
C TYR A 12 0.78 -6.72 11.44
N HIS A 13 -0.47 -6.52 11.00
CA HIS A 13 -1.35 -7.63 10.63
C HIS A 13 -1.02 -8.25 9.26
N VAL A 14 -0.47 -7.48 8.32
CA VAL A 14 -0.13 -7.94 6.97
C VAL A 14 1.26 -8.61 6.95
N CYS A 15 2.29 -7.89 7.41
CA CYS A 15 3.69 -8.30 7.28
C CYS A 15 4.61 -7.58 8.28
N HIS A 16 5.14 -8.31 9.27
CA HIS A 16 6.06 -7.76 10.26
C HIS A 16 7.37 -7.18 9.67
N ARG A 17 7.83 -7.69 8.52
CA ARG A 17 9.03 -7.16 7.85
C ARG A 17 8.78 -5.77 7.29
N GLU A 18 7.65 -5.57 6.64
CA GLU A 18 7.26 -4.26 6.11
C GLU A 18 7.02 -3.25 7.23
N LEU A 19 6.42 -3.70 8.34
CA LEU A 19 6.33 -2.90 9.56
C LEU A 19 7.69 -2.38 10.01
N TRP A 20 8.70 -3.27 10.10
CA TRP A 20 10.04 -2.89 10.54
C TRP A 20 10.68 -1.88 9.59
N LEU A 21 10.59 -2.11 8.27
CA LEU A 21 11.11 -1.18 7.27
C LEU A 21 10.46 0.20 7.40
N HIS A 22 9.12 0.24 7.46
CA HIS A 22 8.36 1.48 7.55
C HIS A 22 8.62 2.23 8.87
N ALA A 23 8.77 1.52 9.99
CA ALA A 23 9.13 2.10 11.28
C ALA A 23 10.56 2.68 11.33
N ASN A 24 11.44 2.23 10.44
CA ASN A 24 12.79 2.78 10.24
C ASN A 24 12.86 3.77 9.07
N GLU A 25 11.71 4.29 8.61
CA GLU A 25 11.61 5.27 7.52
C GLU A 25 12.10 4.76 6.15
N ILE A 26 12.26 3.45 6.00
CA ILE A 26 12.54 2.79 4.72
C ILE A 26 11.20 2.53 4.04
N ARG A 27 10.85 3.38 3.07
CA ARG A 27 9.57 3.36 2.36
C ARG A 27 9.73 2.86 0.93
N MET A 28 8.62 2.44 0.33
CA MET A 28 8.57 2.15 -1.10
C MET A 28 8.94 3.40 -1.90
N GLU A 29 9.68 3.17 -2.99
CA GLU A 29 10.10 4.23 -3.89
C GLU A 29 8.88 4.79 -4.65
N HIS A 30 8.84 6.11 -4.87
CA HIS A 30 7.71 6.79 -5.50
C HIS A 30 8.14 7.86 -6.53
N THR A 31 9.44 7.97 -6.80
CA THR A 31 10.02 8.98 -7.71
C THR A 31 10.33 8.45 -9.10
N SER A 32 10.49 7.15 -9.26
CA SER A 32 10.79 6.50 -10.53
C SER A 32 9.57 6.44 -11.44
N ASP A 33 9.77 6.86 -12.69
CA ASP A 33 8.75 6.80 -13.74
C ASP A 33 8.28 5.36 -14.00
N LEU A 34 9.18 4.37 -13.90
CA LEU A 34 8.84 2.96 -14.06
C LEU A 34 7.88 2.47 -12.97
N VAL A 35 8.02 2.98 -11.75
CA VAL A 35 7.11 2.65 -10.64
C VAL A 35 5.73 3.28 -10.88
N ALA A 36 5.70 4.52 -11.39
CA ALA A 36 4.45 5.20 -11.75
C ALA A 36 3.73 4.49 -12.91
N GLU A 37 4.46 4.08 -13.95
CA GLU A 37 3.92 3.29 -15.06
C GLU A 37 3.36 1.95 -14.59
N GLY A 38 4.11 1.22 -13.75
CA GLY A 38 3.66 -0.05 -13.18
C GLY A 38 2.37 0.09 -12.38
N LYS A 39 2.23 1.18 -11.62
CA LYS A 39 0.99 1.51 -10.91
C LYS A 39 -0.18 1.73 -11.88
N LEU A 40 0.01 2.56 -12.92
CA LEU A 40 -1.02 2.85 -13.92
C LEU A 40 -1.50 1.59 -14.64
N ILE A 41 -0.57 0.70 -14.99
CA ILE A 41 -0.88 -0.59 -15.62
C ILE A 41 -1.71 -1.45 -14.65
N GLY A 42 -1.31 -1.53 -13.37
CA GLY A 42 -2.05 -2.28 -12.36
C GLY A 42 -3.49 -1.80 -12.18
N ASP A 43 -3.69 -0.48 -12.26
CA ASP A 43 -4.99 0.17 -12.10
C ASP A 43 -5.90 -0.03 -13.35
N THR A 44 -5.33 -0.04 -14.55
CA THR A 44 -6.10 -0.06 -15.83
C THR A 44 -6.20 -1.44 -16.48
N SER A 45 -5.27 -2.37 -16.25
CA SER A 45 -5.18 -3.61 -17.04
C SER A 45 -6.22 -4.68 -16.71
N TYR A 46 -6.85 -4.61 -15.54
CA TYR A 46 -7.74 -5.66 -15.04
C TYR A 46 -9.19 -5.19 -14.86
N GLU A 47 -9.79 -4.63 -15.92
CA GLU A 47 -11.17 -4.11 -15.91
C GLU A 47 -12.24 -5.14 -15.51
N ARG A 48 -11.97 -6.44 -15.70
CA ARG A 48 -12.89 -7.55 -15.36
C ARG A 48 -12.44 -8.36 -14.13
N ARG A 49 -11.84 -7.71 -13.13
CA ARG A 49 -11.51 -8.38 -11.86
C ARG A 49 -12.81 -8.87 -11.19
N SER A 50 -12.79 -10.08 -10.63
CA SER A 50 -13.95 -10.62 -9.93
C SER A 50 -14.30 -9.74 -8.73
N ASP A 51 -15.58 -9.36 -8.60
CA ASP A 51 -16.12 -8.55 -7.50
C ASP A 51 -15.78 -9.08 -6.10
N LYS A 52 -15.49 -10.39 -6.00
CA LYS A 52 -15.11 -11.06 -4.75
C LYS A 52 -13.75 -10.59 -4.20
N TYR A 53 -12.86 -10.06 -5.05
CA TYR A 53 -11.50 -9.64 -4.69
C TYR A 53 -11.23 -8.18 -5.09
N THR A 54 -12.28 -7.35 -5.09
CA THR A 54 -12.16 -5.92 -5.35
C THR A 54 -11.57 -5.21 -4.14
N GLN A 55 -10.61 -4.32 -4.41
CA GLN A 55 -10.07 -3.43 -3.39
C GLN A 55 -11.18 -2.43 -3.02
N VAL A 56 -11.64 -2.47 -1.78
CA VAL A 56 -12.67 -1.56 -1.30
C VAL A 56 -11.98 -0.29 -0.79
N GLU A 57 -12.20 0.82 -1.48
CA GLU A 57 -11.85 2.14 -0.97
C GLU A 57 -12.93 2.58 0.03
N LEU A 58 -12.57 2.67 1.31
CA LEU A 58 -13.44 3.18 2.36
C LEU A 58 -13.19 4.67 2.51
N ASP A 59 -14.15 5.48 2.05
CA ASP A 59 -14.05 6.94 2.14
C ASP A 59 -14.02 7.40 3.62
N GLY A 60 -13.13 8.34 3.96
CA GLY A 60 -12.99 8.90 5.31
C GLY A 60 -11.99 8.22 6.26
N ILE A 61 -11.29 7.16 5.84
CA ILE A 61 -10.16 6.58 6.60
C ILE A 61 -8.85 7.16 6.04
N LYS A 62 -8.31 8.19 6.70
CA LYS A 62 -7.02 8.83 6.35
C LYS A 62 -5.90 8.36 7.26
#